data_AF-A0A819JYR8-F1
#
_entry.id   AF-A0A819JYR8-F1
#
_cell.length_a   1.000
_cell.length_b   1.000
_cell.length_c   1.000
_cell.angle_alpha   90.00
_cell.angle_beta   90.00
_cell.angle_gamma   90.00
#
_symmetry.space_group_name_H-M   'P 1'
#
loop_
_entity.id
_entity.type
_entity.pdbx_description
1 polymer ?
#
loop_
_entity_poly.entity_id
_entity_poly.type
_entity_poly.pdbx_seq_one_letter_code
_entity_poly.pdbx_strand_id
1 'polypeptide(L)'
;MFVAYLLYMHDEYYDHIMPAIGIRFRDENKYDPDDVLIYFNLYHQRLIERTMNKNDLAATRKTCRKHCGEGGCIPFDIDFGIAVTGIVDEDHVTLPVRLSVSAWDEPNLHPAYNQSPTEMNGIVTVRDLIIGRTYVLLRYSSYEYVPTKGTINDFLLSKFDEKHKFVANDTIYIYEDPKKIPSTGSVYYRCVSQSEE
;
A
#
# COMPACT_ATOMS: atom_id res chain seq x y z
N MET A 1 -6.40 5.06 4.80
CA MET A 1 -7.53 5.89 4.35
C MET A 1 -8.81 5.16 4.66
N PHE A 2 -9.93 5.87 4.76
CA PHE A 2 -11.23 5.25 4.99
C PHE A 2 -12.33 6.06 4.30
N VAL A 3 -13.47 5.42 4.04
CA VAL A 3 -14.61 6.07 3.39
C VAL A 3 -15.60 6.60 4.42
N ALA A 4 -16.40 7.58 4.03
CA ALA A 4 -17.44 8.14 4.88
C ALA A 4 -18.75 8.44 4.13
N TYR A 5 -19.84 8.36 4.88
CA TYR A 5 -21.11 8.97 4.56
C TYR A 5 -21.13 10.42 5.01
N LEU A 6 -21.68 11.30 4.17
CA LEU A 6 -21.88 12.71 4.46
C LEU A 6 -23.38 13.03 4.41
N LEU A 7 -23.86 13.75 5.43
CA LEU A 7 -25.23 14.24 5.45
C LEU A 7 -25.47 15.11 4.20
N TYR A 8 -26.56 14.82 3.48
CA TYR A 8 -26.98 15.45 2.21
C TYR A 8 -26.21 15.04 0.94
N MET A 9 -25.33 14.05 1.04
CA MET A 9 -24.73 13.39 -0.13
C MET A 9 -25.33 11.99 -0.32
N HIS A 10 -25.40 11.57 -1.58
CA HIS A 10 -26.22 10.44 -1.99
C HIS A 10 -25.52 9.57 -3.03
N ASP A 11 -24.18 9.47 -2.95
CA ASP A 11 -23.46 8.52 -3.80
C ASP A 11 -23.84 7.08 -3.41
N GLU A 12 -23.79 6.16 -4.38
CA GLU A 12 -24.32 4.80 -4.21
C GLU A 12 -23.67 4.06 -3.04
N TYR A 13 -22.35 4.21 -2.88
CA TYR A 13 -21.54 3.41 -1.95
C TYR A 13 -20.98 4.20 -0.76
N TYR A 14 -20.41 5.37 -1.00
CA TYR A 14 -19.85 6.29 0.01
C TYR A 14 -19.72 7.67 -0.62
N ASP A 15 -19.61 8.73 0.20
CA ASP A 15 -19.62 10.12 -0.29
C ASP A 15 -18.23 10.79 -0.26
N HIS A 16 -17.29 10.23 0.51
CA HIS A 16 -15.96 10.82 0.68
C HIS A 16 -14.89 9.81 1.11
N ILE A 17 -13.62 10.11 0.82
CA ILE A 17 -12.44 9.36 1.28
C ILE A 17 -11.56 10.27 2.11
N MET A 18 -11.13 9.81 3.28
CA MET A 18 -10.35 10.60 4.24
C MET A 18 -9.08 9.87 4.67
N PRO A 19 -7.95 10.58 4.81
CA PRO A 19 -6.74 10.04 5.40
C PRO A 19 -6.88 9.95 6.92
N ALA A 20 -6.82 8.72 7.44
CA ALA A 20 -6.48 8.52 8.84
C ALA A 20 -4.99 8.83 9.03
N ILE A 21 -4.67 9.59 10.06
CA ILE A 21 -3.29 9.99 10.39
C ILE A 21 -2.83 9.41 11.73
N GLY A 22 -3.74 8.78 12.48
CA GLY A 22 -3.43 8.11 13.73
C GLY A 22 -4.64 7.38 14.32
N ILE A 23 -4.36 6.45 15.23
CA ILE A 23 -5.34 5.78 16.07
C ILE A 23 -4.79 5.81 17.49
N ARG A 24 -5.60 6.23 18.46
CA ARG A 24 -5.31 6.04 19.87
C ARG A 24 -6.05 4.80 20.34
N PHE A 25 -5.28 3.73 20.52
CA PHE A 25 -5.76 2.42 20.93
C PHE A 25 -5.70 2.25 22.45
N ARG A 26 -6.66 1.50 22.99
CA ARG A 26 -6.61 0.97 24.37
C ARG A 26 -5.84 -0.34 24.44
N ASP A 27 -5.95 -1.16 23.39
CA ASP A 27 -5.22 -2.42 23.18
C ASP A 27 -4.84 -2.52 21.70
N GLU A 28 -3.55 -2.56 21.39
CA GLU A 28 -3.06 -2.59 20.01
C GLU A 28 -3.37 -3.90 19.26
N ASN A 29 -3.69 -4.97 19.99
CA ASN A 29 -3.91 -6.30 19.42
C ASN A 29 -5.39 -6.64 19.24
N LYS A 30 -6.30 -5.73 19.60
CA LYS A 30 -7.74 -5.99 19.59
C LYS A 30 -8.51 -4.74 19.21
N TYR A 31 -9.48 -4.90 18.31
CA TYR A 31 -10.44 -3.83 18.03
C TYR A 31 -11.25 -3.47 19.29
N ASP A 32 -11.21 -2.20 19.68
CA ASP A 32 -12.09 -1.60 20.67
C ASP A 32 -12.91 -0.48 20.00
N PRO A 33 -14.26 -0.53 20.03
CA PRO A 33 -15.09 0.52 19.45
C PRO A 33 -14.89 1.89 20.11
N ASP A 34 -14.31 1.97 21.31
CA ASP A 34 -13.96 3.23 21.98
C ASP A 34 -12.56 3.75 21.61
N ASP A 35 -11.81 3.04 20.77
CA ASP A 35 -10.58 3.59 20.19
C ASP A 35 -10.88 4.83 19.37
N VAL A 36 -9.94 5.77 19.38
CA VAL A 36 -10.12 7.09 18.75
C VAL A 36 -9.36 7.13 17.43
N LEU A 37 -10.10 7.32 16.35
CA LEU A 37 -9.55 7.59 15.02
C LEU A 37 -9.22 9.09 14.91
N ILE A 38 -7.99 9.38 14.47
CA ILE A 38 -7.50 10.74 14.24
C ILE A 38 -7.33 10.93 12.73
N TYR A 39 -7.98 11.95 12.16
CA TYR A 39 -8.03 12.13 10.71
C TYR A 39 -8.26 13.59 10.28
N PHE A 40 -7.99 13.86 9.00
CA PHE A 40 -8.40 15.09 8.34
C PHE A 40 -9.62 14.82 7.46
N ASN A 41 -10.63 15.70 7.50
CA ASN A 41 -11.80 15.57 6.64
C ASN A 41 -11.63 16.16 5.24
N LEU A 42 -10.49 16.79 4.94
CA LEU A 42 -10.18 17.43 3.67
C LEU A 42 -11.10 18.60 3.26
N TYR A 43 -12.02 19.01 4.13
CA TYR A 43 -12.83 20.23 3.94
C TYR A 43 -12.26 21.43 4.70
N HIS A 44 -11.44 21.18 5.73
CA HIS A 44 -10.71 22.20 6.47
C HIS A 44 -9.49 21.60 7.17
N GLN A 45 -8.51 22.45 7.50
CA GLN A 45 -7.26 22.07 8.16
C GLN A 45 -7.42 21.82 9.67
N ARG A 46 -8.50 21.14 10.07
CA ARG A 46 -8.78 20.79 11.46
C ARG A 46 -8.66 19.29 11.66
N LEU A 47 -7.92 18.91 12.69
CA LEU A 47 -7.87 17.55 13.20
C LEU A 47 -9.22 17.14 13.79
N ILE A 48 -9.68 15.96 13.41
CA ILE A 48 -10.89 15.34 13.96
C ILE A 48 -10.47 14.10 14.73
N GLU A 49 -10.95 14.00 15.97
CA GLU A 49 -10.77 12.86 16.87
C GLU A 49 -12.14 12.31 17.23
N ARG A 50 -12.43 11.07 16.85
CA ARG A 50 -13.74 10.44 17.12
C ARG A 50 -13.58 8.98 17.48
N THR A 51 -14.44 8.53 18.40
CA THR A 51 -14.53 7.11 18.76
C THR A 51 -15.16 6.32 17.63
N MET A 52 -14.67 5.11 17.38
CA MET A 52 -15.13 4.25 16.28
C MET A 52 -16.49 3.57 16.54
N ASN A 53 -17.14 3.85 17.67
CA ASN A 53 -18.40 3.25 18.06
C ASN A 53 -19.60 3.84 17.29
N LYS A 54 -20.74 3.14 17.39
CA LYS A 54 -21.98 3.50 16.66
C LYS A 54 -22.69 4.76 17.14
N ASN A 55 -22.29 5.27 18.31
CA ASN A 55 -22.84 6.51 18.87
C ASN A 55 -22.06 7.73 18.40
N ASP A 56 -20.93 7.51 17.71
CA ASP A 56 -20.04 8.55 17.25
C ASP A 56 -19.70 8.34 15.76
N LEU A 57 -18.53 7.80 15.43
CA LEU A 57 -18.05 7.76 14.05
C LEU A 57 -18.78 6.72 13.19
N ALA A 58 -19.14 5.56 13.74
CA ALA A 58 -19.76 4.49 12.98
C ALA A 58 -21.27 4.68 12.77
N ALA A 59 -21.75 4.62 11.54
CA ALA A 59 -23.18 4.69 11.24
C ALA A 59 -23.53 3.99 9.92
N THR A 60 -24.80 3.57 9.76
CA THR A 60 -25.33 3.28 8.42
C THR A 60 -25.56 4.58 7.66
N ARG A 61 -25.68 4.53 6.33
CA ARG A 61 -26.03 5.70 5.51
C ARG A 61 -27.30 6.40 6.01
N LYS A 62 -28.33 5.62 6.39
CA LYS A 62 -29.61 6.16 6.88
C LYS A 62 -29.51 6.85 8.23
N THR A 63 -28.59 6.40 9.08
CA THR A 63 -28.40 6.90 10.45
C THR A 63 -27.31 7.96 10.55
N CYS A 64 -26.50 8.17 9.52
CA CYS A 64 -25.51 9.23 9.55
C CYS A 64 -26.19 10.60 9.60
N ARG A 65 -25.73 11.43 10.54
CA ARG A 65 -26.23 12.80 10.78
C ARG A 65 -25.10 13.83 10.76
N LYS A 66 -23.91 13.43 10.30
CA LYS A 66 -22.69 14.23 10.30
C LYS A 66 -22.45 14.82 8.93
N HIS A 67 -22.27 16.13 8.86
CA HIS A 67 -21.98 16.82 7.60
C HIS A 67 -20.47 16.83 7.31
N CYS A 68 -20.09 17.39 6.15
CA CYS A 68 -18.69 17.47 5.69
C CYS A 68 -17.75 18.04 6.76
N GLY A 69 -18.14 19.13 7.40
CA GLY A 69 -17.35 19.78 8.46
C GLY A 69 -17.12 18.96 9.75
N GLU A 70 -17.92 17.93 9.99
CA GLU A 70 -17.75 17.01 11.14
C GLU A 70 -17.01 15.71 10.75
N GLY A 71 -16.63 15.58 9.47
CA GLY A 71 -15.93 14.41 8.96
C GLY A 71 -16.81 13.18 8.77
N GLY A 72 -18.12 13.34 8.63
CA GLY A 72 -19.03 12.27 8.22
C GLY A 72 -19.20 11.12 9.21
N CYS A 73 -19.63 9.96 8.71
CA CYS A 73 -19.70 8.71 9.47
C CYS A 73 -19.06 7.57 8.68
N ILE A 74 -18.35 6.66 9.34
CA ILE A 74 -17.84 5.44 8.70
C ILE A 74 -18.94 4.39 8.59
N PRO A 75 -19.07 3.70 7.45
CA PRO A 75 -19.94 2.53 7.33
C PRO A 75 -19.53 1.47 8.35
N PHE A 76 -20.49 0.90 9.09
CA PHE A 76 -20.23 -0.24 10.00
C PHE A 76 -20.85 -1.54 9.51
N ASP A 77 -21.76 -1.45 8.56
CA ASP A 77 -22.52 -2.55 7.97
C ASP A 77 -21.98 -2.97 6.59
N ILE A 78 -21.00 -2.23 6.05
CA ILE A 78 -20.34 -2.52 4.79
C ILE A 78 -18.84 -2.28 4.97
N ASP A 79 -18.03 -3.23 4.52
CA ASP A 79 -16.58 -3.08 4.51
C ASP A 79 -16.11 -2.56 3.14
N PHE A 80 -15.52 -1.37 3.15
CA PHE A 80 -14.84 -0.78 1.98
C PHE A 80 -13.32 -0.78 2.15
N GLY A 81 -12.82 -1.31 3.26
CA GLY A 81 -11.41 -1.42 3.54
C GLY A 81 -10.78 -2.56 2.76
N ILE A 82 -9.56 -2.33 2.30
CA ILE A 82 -8.64 -3.40 1.93
C ILE A 82 -7.38 -3.23 2.76
N ALA A 83 -6.98 -4.30 3.45
CA ALA A 83 -5.66 -4.38 4.04
C ALA A 83 -4.68 -4.85 2.97
N VAL A 84 -3.84 -3.95 2.48
CA VAL A 84 -2.73 -4.32 1.59
C VAL A 84 -1.58 -4.81 2.47
N THR A 85 -1.46 -6.13 2.61
CA THR A 85 -0.41 -6.78 3.42
C THR A 85 0.91 -6.98 2.66
N GLY A 86 0.98 -6.49 1.41
CA GLY A 86 2.11 -6.67 0.51
C GLY A 86 1.80 -7.69 -0.59
N ILE A 87 2.83 -8.09 -1.33
CA ILE A 87 2.70 -9.10 -2.37
C ILE A 87 2.77 -10.48 -1.69
N VAL A 88 1.76 -11.31 -1.90
CA VAL A 88 1.60 -12.65 -1.28
C VAL A 88 2.74 -13.60 -1.66
N ASP A 89 3.36 -14.23 -0.66
CA ASP A 89 4.36 -15.30 -0.79
C ASP A 89 3.99 -16.43 0.19
N GLU A 90 3.08 -17.31 -0.24
CA GLU A 90 2.43 -18.34 0.58
C GLU A 90 3.44 -19.34 1.16
N ASP A 91 4.51 -19.64 0.42
CA ASP A 91 5.53 -20.62 0.81
C ASP A 91 6.74 -19.97 1.51
N HIS A 92 6.72 -18.64 1.68
CA HIS A 92 7.77 -17.86 2.36
C HIS A 92 9.18 -18.11 1.81
N VAL A 93 9.31 -18.24 0.48
CA VAL A 93 10.60 -18.52 -0.18
C VAL A 93 11.32 -17.26 -0.66
N THR A 94 10.64 -16.11 -0.67
CA THR A 94 11.18 -14.83 -1.09
C THR A 94 11.63 -13.99 0.10
N LEU A 95 12.59 -13.09 -0.13
CA LEU A 95 13.06 -12.15 0.88
C LEU A 95 12.24 -10.86 0.88
N PRO A 96 12.18 -10.12 2.01
CA PRO A 96 11.55 -8.81 2.06
C PRO A 96 12.21 -7.82 1.11
N VAL A 97 11.39 -7.19 0.26
CA VAL A 97 11.81 -6.18 -0.71
C VAL A 97 11.00 -4.90 -0.52
N ARG A 98 11.68 -3.75 -0.53
CA ARG A 98 11.05 -2.42 -0.50
C ARG A 98 11.50 -1.60 -1.69
N LEU A 99 10.54 -1.03 -2.42
CA LEU A 99 10.79 -0.01 -3.43
C LEU A 99 10.64 1.39 -2.82
N SER A 100 11.59 2.26 -3.10
CA SER A 100 11.47 3.71 -2.90
C SER A 100 11.62 4.39 -4.27
N VAL A 101 10.82 5.42 -4.53
CA VAL A 101 10.89 6.18 -5.78
C VAL A 101 11.32 7.62 -5.52
N SER A 102 11.94 8.25 -6.52
CA SER A 102 12.48 9.62 -6.38
C SER A 102 11.44 10.74 -6.36
N ALA A 103 10.17 10.44 -6.65
CA ALA A 103 9.06 11.40 -6.59
C ALA A 103 8.06 10.96 -5.52
N TRP A 104 7.51 11.93 -4.80
CA TRP A 104 6.49 11.69 -3.76
C TRP A 104 5.10 12.16 -4.22
N ASP A 105 5.03 12.92 -5.31
CA ASP A 105 3.82 13.45 -5.93
C ASP A 105 3.53 12.76 -7.26
N GLU A 106 2.28 12.33 -7.45
CA GLU A 106 1.78 11.86 -8.73
C GLU A 106 1.31 13.05 -9.57
N PRO A 107 1.65 13.12 -10.88
CA PRO A 107 1.14 14.16 -11.74
C PRO A 107 -0.39 14.09 -11.84
N ASN A 108 -1.04 15.25 -11.77
CA ASN A 108 -2.48 15.37 -11.95
C ASN A 108 -2.85 15.22 -13.43
N LEU A 109 -3.17 13.98 -13.82
CA LEU A 109 -3.53 13.61 -15.19
C LEU A 109 -4.93 14.12 -15.60
N HIS A 110 -5.65 14.83 -14.74
CA HIS A 110 -6.96 15.37 -15.10
C HIS A 110 -6.82 16.38 -16.26
N PRO A 111 -7.68 16.31 -17.30
CA PRO A 111 -7.52 17.11 -18.53
C PRO A 111 -7.39 18.62 -18.30
N ALA A 112 -8.02 19.16 -17.24
CA ALA A 112 -7.94 20.57 -16.89
C ALA A 112 -6.53 21.04 -16.45
N TYR A 113 -5.68 20.12 -15.98
CA TYR A 113 -4.33 20.44 -15.50
C TYR A 113 -3.22 20.01 -16.49
N ASN A 114 -3.56 19.16 -17.47
CA ASN A 114 -2.72 18.76 -18.60
C ASN A 114 -1.28 18.35 -18.20
N GLN A 115 -1.11 17.70 -17.05
CA GLN A 115 0.19 17.18 -16.64
C GLN A 115 0.45 15.85 -17.33
N SER A 116 1.70 15.60 -17.69
CA SER A 116 2.14 14.34 -18.32
C SER A 116 2.69 13.37 -17.27
N PRO A 117 2.64 12.06 -17.52
CA PRO A 117 3.35 11.07 -16.71
C PRO A 117 4.83 11.44 -16.53
N THR A 118 5.37 11.17 -15.36
CA THR A 118 6.77 11.44 -15.04
C THR A 118 7.55 10.14 -14.84
N GLU A 119 8.83 10.17 -15.18
CA GLU A 119 9.74 9.03 -15.03
C GLU A 119 10.46 9.10 -13.68
N MET A 120 10.30 8.06 -12.86
CA MET A 120 10.85 8.00 -11.51
C MET A 120 12.07 7.07 -11.45
N ASN A 121 13.07 7.41 -10.64
CA ASN A 121 14.12 6.47 -10.27
C ASN A 121 13.62 5.53 -9.18
N GLY A 122 13.89 4.23 -9.32
CA GLY A 122 13.60 3.23 -8.29
C GLY A 122 14.86 2.84 -7.50
N ILE A 123 14.74 2.81 -6.18
CA ILE A 123 15.72 2.21 -5.27
C ILE A 123 15.06 1.02 -4.59
N VAL A 124 15.57 -0.17 -4.85
CA VAL A 124 15.12 -1.42 -4.28
C VAL A 124 16.03 -1.81 -3.12
N THR A 125 15.44 -1.99 -1.95
CA THR A 125 16.14 -2.48 -0.75
C THR A 125 15.69 -3.90 -0.46
N VAL A 126 16.64 -4.84 -0.45
CA VAL A 126 16.42 -6.23 -0.02
C VAL A 126 16.99 -6.40 1.39
N ARG A 127 16.28 -7.12 2.26
CA ARG A 127 16.69 -7.37 3.65
C ARG A 127 16.78 -8.86 3.96
N ASP A 128 17.27 -9.17 5.16
CA ASP A 128 17.39 -10.51 5.72
C ASP A 128 18.30 -11.44 4.89
N LEU A 129 19.32 -10.82 4.25
CA LEU A 129 20.32 -11.53 3.48
C LEU A 129 21.33 -12.22 4.39
N ILE A 130 21.87 -13.34 3.92
CA ILE A 130 22.98 -14.07 4.54
C ILE A 130 24.23 -13.74 3.74
N ILE A 131 25.23 -13.15 4.42
CA ILE A 131 26.50 -12.76 3.81
C ILE A 131 27.17 -13.97 3.15
N GLY A 132 27.71 -13.75 1.96
CA GLY A 132 28.37 -14.77 1.13
C GLY A 132 27.40 -15.60 0.28
N ARG A 133 26.08 -15.51 0.48
CA ARG A 133 25.12 -16.21 -0.38
C ARG A 133 24.81 -15.42 -1.64
N THR A 134 24.47 -16.18 -2.67
CA THR A 134 24.04 -15.66 -3.97
C THR A 134 22.53 -15.49 -3.98
N TYR A 135 22.07 -14.38 -4.56
CA TYR A 135 20.66 -14.02 -4.67
C TYR A 135 20.33 -13.54 -6.08
N VAL A 136 19.05 -13.64 -6.43
CA VAL A 136 18.51 -13.12 -7.69
C VAL A 136 17.32 -12.23 -7.38
N LEU A 137 17.43 -10.96 -7.77
CA LEU A 137 16.36 -9.98 -7.76
C LEU A 137 15.64 -10.03 -9.12
N LEU A 138 14.35 -10.31 -9.11
CA LEU A 138 13.46 -10.45 -10.27
C LEU A 138 12.58 -9.22 -10.37
N ARG A 139 12.45 -8.65 -11.56
CA ARG A 139 11.62 -7.47 -11.86
C ARG A 139 10.48 -7.86 -12.81
N TYR A 140 9.27 -7.39 -12.52
CA TYR A 140 8.07 -7.66 -13.31
C TYR A 140 7.31 -6.36 -13.60
N SER A 141 6.71 -6.24 -14.78
CA SER A 141 5.88 -5.12 -15.19
C SER A 141 4.39 -5.36 -14.96
N SER A 142 4.01 -6.60 -14.61
CA SER A 142 2.63 -7.02 -14.33
C SER A 142 2.58 -7.94 -13.11
N TYR A 143 1.59 -7.70 -12.24
CA TYR A 143 1.36 -8.54 -11.06
C TYR A 143 0.89 -9.95 -11.44
N GLU A 144 0.26 -10.11 -12.63
CA GLU A 144 -0.23 -11.40 -13.13
C GLU A 144 0.89 -12.43 -13.33
N TYR A 145 2.13 -11.96 -13.47
CA TYR A 145 3.31 -12.80 -13.67
C TYR A 145 4.12 -13.01 -12.40
N VAL A 146 3.78 -12.33 -11.31
CA VAL A 146 4.46 -12.49 -10.02
C VAL A 146 3.91 -13.75 -9.34
N PRO A 147 4.73 -14.80 -9.15
CA PRO A 147 4.26 -15.99 -8.44
C PRO A 147 3.91 -15.64 -7.00
N THR A 148 2.82 -16.22 -6.50
CA THR A 148 2.40 -16.08 -5.10
C THR A 148 2.76 -17.29 -4.24
N LYS A 149 3.21 -18.38 -4.87
CA LYS A 149 3.57 -19.66 -4.27
C LYS A 149 4.54 -20.41 -5.17
N GLY A 150 5.23 -21.41 -4.63
CA GLY A 150 6.16 -22.28 -5.30
C GLY A 150 7.53 -22.35 -4.63
N THR A 151 8.41 -23.11 -5.23
CA THR A 151 9.83 -23.22 -4.88
C THR A 151 10.64 -22.05 -5.43
N ILE A 152 11.87 -21.87 -4.94
CA ILE A 152 12.84 -20.93 -5.52
C ILE A 152 12.94 -21.06 -7.05
N ASN A 153 12.94 -22.30 -7.57
CA ASN A 153 13.03 -22.55 -9.01
C ASN A 153 11.79 -22.06 -9.78
N ASP A 154 10.60 -22.12 -9.18
CA ASP A 154 9.38 -21.60 -9.80
C ASP A 154 9.48 -20.07 -9.98
N PHE A 155 10.06 -19.35 -9.02
CA PHE A 155 10.35 -17.93 -9.16
C PHE A 155 11.44 -17.68 -10.22
N LEU A 156 12.53 -18.45 -10.22
CA LEU A 156 13.64 -18.31 -11.18
C LEU A 156 13.26 -18.68 -12.63
N LEU A 157 12.16 -19.40 -12.83
CA LEU A 157 11.60 -19.77 -14.14
C LEU A 157 10.33 -18.97 -14.49
N SER A 158 9.89 -18.06 -13.61
CA SER A 158 8.72 -17.22 -13.84
C SER A 158 8.94 -16.21 -14.98
N LYS A 159 7.85 -15.58 -15.44
CA LYS A 159 7.87 -14.60 -16.54
C LYS A 159 8.30 -13.20 -16.06
N PHE A 160 9.47 -13.08 -15.43
CA PHE A 160 10.07 -11.79 -15.10
C PHE A 160 10.60 -11.09 -16.36
N ASP A 161 10.66 -9.76 -16.33
CA ASP A 161 11.24 -8.97 -17.42
C ASP A 161 12.76 -8.92 -17.32
N GLU A 162 13.28 -8.83 -16.10
CA GLU A 162 14.70 -8.75 -15.80
C GLU A 162 15.05 -9.51 -14.53
N LYS A 163 16.29 -9.98 -14.49
CA LYS A 163 16.90 -10.55 -13.30
C LYS A 163 18.26 -9.92 -13.04
N HIS A 164 18.55 -9.64 -11.79
CA HIS A 164 19.82 -9.14 -11.31
C HIS A 164 20.39 -10.10 -10.27
N LYS A 165 21.55 -10.69 -10.58
CA LYS A 165 22.23 -11.64 -9.72
C LYS A 165 23.30 -10.93 -8.91
N PHE A 166 23.36 -11.17 -7.61
CA PHE A 166 24.37 -10.58 -6.72
C PHE A 166 24.76 -11.54 -5.60
N VAL A 167 25.96 -11.32 -5.04
CA VAL A 167 26.40 -11.98 -3.81
C VAL A 167 26.24 -10.98 -2.67
N ALA A 168 25.61 -11.41 -1.58
CA ALA A 168 25.37 -10.55 -0.42
C ALA A 168 26.68 -10.30 0.34
N ASN A 169 27.11 -9.04 0.39
CA ASN A 169 28.24 -8.61 1.24
C ASN A 169 27.77 -8.05 2.60
N ASP A 170 26.46 -7.88 2.77
CA ASP A 170 25.79 -7.39 3.98
C ASP A 170 24.40 -8.07 4.07
N THR A 171 23.72 -7.89 5.20
CA THR A 171 22.34 -8.30 5.48
C THR A 171 21.31 -7.47 4.71
N ILE A 172 21.73 -6.32 4.15
CA ILE A 172 20.93 -5.42 3.32
C ILE A 172 21.62 -5.23 1.98
N TYR A 173 20.84 -5.29 0.89
CA TYR A 173 21.32 -4.95 -0.44
C TYR A 173 20.49 -3.81 -1.03
N ILE A 174 21.17 -2.82 -1.58
CA ILE A 174 20.55 -1.67 -2.26
C ILE A 174 20.84 -1.81 -3.75
N TYR A 175 19.77 -1.82 -4.54
CA TYR A 175 19.81 -1.87 -5.99
C TYR A 175 19.13 -0.62 -6.55
N GLU A 176 19.87 0.16 -7.32
CA GLU A 176 19.32 1.25 -8.12
C GLU A 176 18.80 0.65 -9.43
N ASP A 177 17.48 0.72 -9.66
CA ASP A 177 16.92 0.20 -10.91
C ASP A 177 17.35 1.11 -12.08
N PRO A 178 18.13 0.59 -13.06
CA PRO A 178 18.53 1.37 -14.22
C PRO A 178 17.34 1.74 -15.10
N LYS A 179 16.21 1.01 -15.00
CA LYS A 179 14.97 1.33 -15.70
C LYS A 179 14.14 2.30 -14.89
N LYS A 180 13.80 3.42 -15.53
CA LYS A 180 12.83 4.36 -15.00
C LYS A 180 11.46 3.70 -14.86
N ILE A 181 10.73 4.16 -13.85
CA ILE A 181 9.37 3.71 -13.55
C ILE A 181 8.43 4.86 -13.94
N PRO A 182 7.61 4.71 -14.99
CA PRO A 182 6.64 5.75 -15.33
C PRO A 182 5.60 5.85 -14.22
N SER A 183 5.16 7.07 -13.89
CA SER A 183 4.13 7.31 -12.88
C SER A 183 2.77 6.72 -13.23
N THR A 184 2.57 6.27 -14.47
CA THR A 184 1.39 5.53 -14.93
C THR A 184 1.60 4.02 -15.00
N GLY A 185 2.80 3.54 -14.69
CA GLY A 185 3.14 2.12 -14.77
C GLY A 185 3.03 1.40 -13.44
N SER A 186 3.31 0.11 -13.49
CA SER A 186 3.50 -0.71 -12.29
C SER A 186 4.77 -1.54 -12.44
N VAL A 187 5.47 -1.73 -11.33
CA VAL A 187 6.64 -2.60 -11.26
C VAL A 187 6.61 -3.38 -9.95
N TYR A 188 7.02 -4.63 -10.02
CA TYR A 188 7.06 -5.55 -8.88
C TYR A 188 8.42 -6.19 -8.80
N TYR A 189 8.86 -6.50 -7.58
CA TYR A 189 10.14 -7.15 -7.35
C TYR A 189 9.98 -8.33 -6.41
N ARG A 190 10.70 -9.42 -6.72
CA ARG A 190 10.91 -10.57 -5.83
C ARG A 190 12.39 -10.85 -5.71
N CYS A 191 12.87 -11.17 -4.52
CA CYS A 191 14.23 -11.64 -4.34
C CYS A 191 14.20 -13.07 -3.80
N VAL A 192 14.99 -13.95 -4.38
CA VAL A 192 15.14 -15.35 -3.93
C VAL A 192 16.61 -15.69 -3.77
N SER A 193 16.93 -16.58 -2.83
CA SER A 193 18.28 -17.15 -2.75
C SER A 193 18.53 -18.07 -3.94
N GLN A 194 19.70 -17.99 -4.54
CA GLN A 194 20.17 -18.98 -5.49
C GLN A 194 21.04 -19.98 -4.75
N SER A 195 20.55 -21.22 -4.61
CA SER A 195 21.38 -22.34 -4.18
C SER A 195 22.54 -22.50 -5.16
N GLU A 196 23.73 -22.78 -4.66
CA GLU A 196 24.80 -23.35 -5.48
C GLU A 196 24.34 -24.77 -5.86
N GLU A 197 24.33 -25.09 -7.16
CA GLU A 197 24.21 -26.48 -7.63
C GLU A 197 25.42 -27.30 -7.21
#